data_AF-A0A538KIE4-F1
#
_entry.id   AF-A0A538KIE4-F1
#
_cell.length_a   1.000
_cell.length_b   1.000
_cell.length_c   1.000
_cell.angle_alpha   90.00
_cell.angle_beta   90.00
_cell.angle_gamma   90.00
#
_symmetry.space_group_name_H-M   'P 1'
#
loop_
_entity.id
_entity.type
_entity.pdbx_description
1 polymer ?
#
loop_
_entity_poly.entity_id
_entity_poly.type
_entity_poly.pdbx_seq_one_letter_code
_entity_poly.pdbx_strand_id
1 'polypeptide(L)'
;MRKSFSAASVAALVLVLVAFAAPASAQSGGGCQLQGTAAFNPGLTNADANFSYGFGGDLTGCQSNQAGAPTAGTVEAGKVVTDPATGEQFQEPVPTGTGSCASSTTTGTAIVRWNDGTATVVQYATTGAAAAVHLTGNVIDSVTLPAINPGVGQPTSMTITTTRYNGQSALGVLAFQPPDPTACNAAGVTTAGISGVIGLGSQ
;
A
#
# COMPACT_ATOMS: atom_id res chain seq x y z
N MET A 1 76.86 -17.44 20.89
CA MET A 1 76.26 -17.51 22.24
C MET A 1 75.11 -16.52 22.34
N ARG A 2 73.91 -17.00 22.72
CA ARG A 2 72.79 -16.27 23.39
C ARG A 2 72.03 -15.22 22.53
N LYS A 3 70.80 -15.54 22.09
CA LYS A 3 69.46 -15.15 22.66
C LYS A 3 69.08 -13.69 22.31
N SER A 4 67.92 -13.33 21.73
CA SER A 4 66.54 -13.74 22.02
C SER A 4 65.51 -13.31 20.93
N PHE A 5 64.47 -14.14 20.77
CA PHE A 5 63.03 -13.92 20.48
C PHE A 5 62.48 -12.57 19.95
N SER A 6 61.61 -12.67 18.93
CA SER A 6 60.23 -12.12 18.98
C SER A 6 59.31 -12.76 17.94
N ALA A 7 58.12 -13.15 18.39
CA ALA A 7 57.01 -13.68 17.63
C ALA A 7 56.27 -12.56 16.88
N ALA A 8 55.69 -12.85 15.72
CA ALA A 8 54.56 -12.09 15.20
C ALA A 8 53.64 -12.99 14.37
N SER A 9 52.39 -12.97 14.77
CA SER A 9 51.30 -13.85 14.38
C SER A 9 50.61 -13.44 13.08
N VAL A 10 49.99 -14.45 12.47
CA VAL A 10 48.98 -14.51 11.40
C VAL A 10 48.03 -13.30 11.32
N ALA A 11 47.76 -12.83 10.09
CA ALA A 11 46.46 -12.24 9.73
C ALA A 11 46.16 -12.55 8.25
N ALA A 12 45.32 -13.57 8.04
CA ALA A 12 44.70 -13.86 6.74
C ALA A 12 43.59 -12.84 6.47
N LEU A 13 43.68 -12.13 5.35
CA LEU A 13 42.68 -11.16 4.91
C LEU A 13 41.52 -11.92 4.23
N VAL A 14 40.43 -12.13 4.97
CA VAL A 14 39.17 -12.66 4.41
C VAL A 14 38.39 -11.50 3.79
N LEU A 15 38.28 -11.50 2.45
CA LEU A 15 37.36 -10.63 1.72
C LEU A 15 35.92 -11.08 2.00
N VAL A 16 35.17 -10.31 2.80
CA VAL A 16 33.73 -10.48 2.97
C VAL A 16 33.03 -9.74 1.84
N LEU A 17 32.54 -10.49 0.85
CA LEU A 17 31.54 -10.02 -0.12
C LEU A 17 30.22 -9.81 0.62
N VAL A 18 29.89 -8.56 0.94
CA VAL A 18 28.56 -8.19 1.46
C VAL A 18 27.58 -8.27 0.29
N ALA A 19 26.98 -9.44 0.10
CA ALA A 19 25.79 -9.58 -0.72
C ALA A 19 24.67 -8.80 -0.03
N PHE A 20 24.23 -7.69 -0.62
CA PHE A 20 22.98 -7.05 -0.27
C PHE A 20 21.86 -8.02 -0.65
N ALA A 21 21.43 -8.84 0.30
CA ALA A 21 20.18 -9.57 0.17
C ALA A 21 19.07 -8.51 0.08
N ALA A 22 18.47 -8.40 -1.10
CA ALA A 22 17.18 -7.72 -1.25
C ALA A 22 16.22 -8.29 -0.21
N PRO A 23 15.32 -7.47 0.38
CA PRO A 23 14.32 -8.00 1.29
C PRO A 23 13.55 -9.09 0.55
N ALA A 24 13.57 -10.29 1.11
CA ALA A 24 12.76 -11.40 0.65
C ALA A 24 11.29 -11.02 0.87
N SER A 25 10.63 -10.59 -0.20
CA SER A 25 9.18 -10.46 -0.24
C SER A 25 8.55 -11.82 0.04
N ALA A 26 7.49 -11.81 0.85
CA ALA A 26 6.84 -12.97 1.45
C ALA A 26 6.71 -14.20 0.54
N GLN A 27 7.06 -15.33 1.14
CA GLN A 27 7.18 -16.64 0.55
C GLN A 27 5.80 -17.33 0.42
N SER A 28 4.94 -16.82 -0.46
CA SER A 28 3.89 -17.59 -1.16
C SER A 28 3.17 -16.69 -2.17
N GLY A 29 3.36 -16.91 -3.47
CA GLY A 29 2.27 -16.70 -4.44
C GLY A 29 2.22 -15.42 -5.28
N GLY A 30 3.29 -14.62 -5.33
CA GLY A 30 3.45 -13.50 -6.29
C GLY A 30 2.83 -12.15 -5.87
N GLY A 31 3.06 -11.11 -6.68
CA GLY A 31 2.69 -9.73 -6.33
C GLY A 31 2.54 -8.84 -7.56
N CYS A 32 1.99 -7.65 -7.35
CA CYS A 32 1.73 -6.63 -8.36
C CYS A 32 2.59 -5.40 -8.12
N GLN A 33 3.02 -4.75 -9.20
CA GLN A 33 3.52 -3.39 -9.13
C GLN A 33 2.34 -2.43 -9.01
N LEU A 34 2.32 -1.65 -7.94
CA LEU A 34 1.39 -0.54 -7.74
C LEU A 34 2.02 0.75 -8.24
N GLN A 35 1.29 1.49 -9.06
CA GLN A 35 1.58 2.88 -9.40
C GLN A 35 0.31 3.70 -9.22
N GLY A 36 0.34 4.72 -8.37
CA GLY A 36 -0.87 5.48 -8.03
C GLY A 36 -0.58 6.88 -7.52
N THR A 37 -1.62 7.52 -7.00
CA THR A 37 -1.56 8.84 -6.40
C THR A 37 -2.47 8.91 -5.19
N ALA A 38 -1.96 9.44 -4.09
CA ALA A 38 -2.71 9.79 -2.89
C ALA A 38 -3.03 11.28 -2.86
N ALA A 39 -4.17 11.62 -2.27
CA ALA A 39 -4.56 12.98 -1.92
C ALA A 39 -4.87 13.05 -0.42
N PHE A 40 -4.29 14.03 0.28
CA PHE A 40 -4.36 14.19 1.74
C PHE A 40 -5.16 15.43 2.12
N ASN A 41 -5.94 15.34 3.20
CA ASN A 41 -6.66 16.46 3.78
C ASN A 41 -6.72 16.36 5.33
N PRO A 42 -6.18 17.33 6.08
CA PRO A 42 -5.29 18.40 5.60
C PRO A 42 -3.99 17.85 5.01
N GLY A 43 -3.22 18.69 4.30
CA GLY A 43 -1.92 18.31 3.76
C GLY A 43 -0.90 17.96 4.86
N LEU A 44 0.02 17.04 4.56
CA LEU A 44 1.03 16.60 5.52
C LEU A 44 2.15 17.62 5.66
N THR A 45 2.47 18.02 6.89
CA THR A 45 3.58 18.95 7.19
C THR A 45 4.66 18.23 8.01
N ASN A 46 5.67 18.96 8.49
CA ASN A 46 6.63 18.43 9.48
C ASN A 46 6.05 18.27 10.89
N ALA A 47 4.86 18.81 11.16
CA ALA A 47 4.18 18.62 12.43
C ALA A 47 3.22 17.44 12.33
N ASP A 48 3.18 16.63 13.38
CA ASP A 48 2.24 15.53 13.46
C ASP A 48 0.81 16.07 13.57
N ALA A 49 -0.06 15.57 12.70
CA ALA A 49 -1.48 15.90 12.71
C ALA A 49 -2.32 14.69 12.27
N ASN A 50 -3.60 14.74 12.60
CA ASN A 50 -4.59 13.83 12.01
C ASN A 50 -4.89 14.26 10.58
N PHE A 51 -5.01 13.28 9.70
CA PHE A 51 -5.40 13.51 8.32
C PHE A 51 -6.31 12.39 7.81
N SER A 52 -7.10 12.73 6.81
CA SER A 52 -7.78 11.77 5.94
C SER A 52 -7.11 11.76 4.58
N TYR A 53 -7.24 10.68 3.85
CA TYR A 53 -6.71 10.61 2.50
C TYR A 53 -7.54 9.69 1.62
N GLY A 54 -7.39 9.83 0.32
CA GLY A 54 -7.88 8.88 -0.67
C GLY A 54 -6.79 8.60 -1.69
N PHE A 55 -6.77 7.41 -2.27
CA PHE A 55 -5.80 7.06 -3.30
C PHE A 55 -6.44 6.25 -4.41
N GLY A 56 -5.78 6.26 -5.57
CA GLY A 56 -6.10 5.39 -6.69
C GLY A 56 -4.83 5.01 -7.42
N GLY A 57 -4.77 3.82 -8.00
CA GLY A 57 -3.63 3.37 -8.76
C GLY A 57 -3.88 2.12 -9.58
N ASP A 58 -2.95 1.85 -10.48
CA ASP A 58 -2.92 0.69 -11.34
C ASP A 58 -2.04 -0.41 -10.72
N LEU A 59 -2.52 -1.64 -10.82
CA LEU A 59 -1.79 -2.86 -10.52
C LEU A 59 -1.36 -3.49 -11.82
N THR A 60 -0.06 -3.66 -12.00
CA THR A 60 0.52 -4.19 -13.24
C THR A 60 1.52 -5.30 -12.95
N GLY A 61 1.75 -6.15 -13.94
CA GLY A 61 2.73 -7.23 -13.85
C GLY A 61 2.44 -8.24 -12.74
N CYS A 62 1.18 -8.38 -12.34
CA CYS A 62 0.77 -9.25 -11.25
C CYS A 62 1.17 -10.71 -11.56
N GLN A 63 1.96 -11.29 -10.67
CA GLN A 63 2.36 -12.69 -10.74
C GLN A 63 1.60 -13.48 -9.70
N SER A 64 1.28 -14.74 -10.02
CA SER A 64 0.85 -15.70 -9.01
C SER A 64 1.18 -17.13 -9.39
N ASN A 65 1.27 -18.00 -8.39
CA ASN A 65 1.33 -19.44 -8.57
C ASN A 65 -0.07 -20.08 -8.73
N GLN A 66 -1.14 -19.30 -8.57
CA GLN A 66 -2.52 -19.75 -8.79
C GLN A 66 -2.90 -19.65 -10.26
N ALA A 67 -3.38 -20.76 -10.84
CA ALA A 67 -3.88 -20.77 -12.21
C ALA A 67 -5.08 -19.83 -12.36
N GLY A 68 -5.08 -19.02 -13.43
CA GLY A 68 -6.12 -18.03 -13.67
C GLY A 68 -6.06 -16.81 -12.75
N ALA A 69 -4.92 -16.56 -12.09
CA ALA A 69 -4.71 -15.32 -11.37
C ALA A 69 -4.71 -14.11 -12.32
N PRO A 70 -5.28 -12.97 -11.91
CA PRO A 70 -5.30 -11.77 -12.71
C PRO A 70 -3.89 -11.19 -12.83
N THR A 71 -3.58 -10.67 -14.01
CA THR A 71 -2.26 -10.10 -14.35
C THR A 71 -2.19 -8.59 -14.14
N ALA A 72 -3.34 -7.96 -13.93
CA ALA A 72 -3.48 -6.52 -13.69
C ALA A 72 -4.81 -6.22 -12.97
N GLY A 73 -4.93 -5.00 -12.48
CA GLY A 73 -6.14 -4.47 -11.86
C GLY A 73 -5.99 -3.00 -11.52
N THR A 74 -6.96 -2.47 -10.79
CA THR A 74 -6.89 -1.14 -10.18
C THR A 74 -7.16 -1.27 -8.68
N VAL A 75 -6.65 -0.32 -7.91
CA VAL A 75 -6.91 -0.22 -6.48
C VAL A 75 -7.28 1.20 -6.11
N GLU A 76 -8.28 1.34 -5.26
CA GLU A 76 -8.79 2.62 -4.78
C GLU A 76 -9.21 2.55 -3.30
N ALA A 77 -9.15 3.70 -2.63
CA ALA A 77 -9.73 3.90 -1.32
C ALA A 77 -10.13 5.37 -1.13
N GLY A 78 -11.21 5.61 -0.37
CA GLY A 78 -11.74 6.94 -0.11
C GLY A 78 -12.27 7.66 -1.36
N LYS A 79 -12.52 6.94 -2.46
CA LYS A 79 -13.10 7.49 -3.69
C LYS A 79 -14.62 7.43 -3.69
N VAL A 80 -15.21 8.11 -4.67
CA VAL A 80 -16.64 7.99 -4.99
C VAL A 80 -16.78 6.97 -6.10
N VAL A 81 -17.48 5.88 -5.82
CA VAL A 81 -17.84 4.85 -6.79
C VAL A 81 -19.16 5.24 -7.44
N THR A 82 -19.23 5.18 -8.76
CA THR A 82 -20.49 5.35 -9.49
C THR A 82 -20.98 4.00 -9.97
N ASP A 83 -22.22 3.63 -9.61
CA ASP A 83 -22.85 2.43 -10.15
C ASP A 83 -23.20 2.67 -11.64
N PRO A 84 -22.62 1.93 -12.58
CA PRO A 84 -22.90 2.13 -14.00
C PRO A 84 -24.34 1.78 -14.39
N ALA A 85 -25.07 0.99 -13.59
CA ALA A 85 -26.44 0.59 -13.90
C ALA A 85 -27.47 1.68 -13.53
N THR A 86 -27.23 2.37 -12.41
CA THR A 86 -28.18 3.35 -11.85
C THR A 86 -27.70 4.80 -11.96
N GLY A 87 -26.39 5.01 -12.10
CA GLY A 87 -25.74 6.32 -12.01
C GLY A 87 -25.58 6.83 -10.57
N GLU A 88 -26.03 6.06 -9.57
CA GLU A 88 -25.93 6.43 -8.16
C GLU A 88 -24.46 6.44 -7.68
N GLN A 89 -24.17 7.35 -6.76
CA GLN A 89 -22.82 7.53 -6.22
C GLN A 89 -22.75 6.96 -4.81
N PHE A 90 -21.66 6.27 -4.51
CA PHE A 90 -21.40 5.65 -3.22
C PHE A 90 -20.02 6.05 -2.72
N GLN A 91 -19.91 6.34 -1.43
CA GLN A 91 -18.67 6.75 -0.80
C GLN A 91 -17.92 5.52 -0.28
N GLU A 92 -16.68 5.32 -0.73
CA GLU A 92 -15.79 4.36 -0.10
C GLU A 92 -15.43 4.79 1.33
N PRO A 93 -15.15 3.85 2.26
CA PRO A 93 -14.60 4.23 3.56
C PRO A 93 -13.36 5.10 3.34
N VAL A 94 -13.33 6.26 3.97
CA VAL A 94 -12.22 7.20 3.84
C VAL A 94 -11.09 6.76 4.78
N PRO A 95 -9.91 6.38 4.25
CA PRO A 95 -8.75 6.11 5.07
C PRO A 95 -8.35 7.30 5.94
N THR A 96 -7.80 7.00 7.11
CA THR A 96 -7.33 8.01 8.06
C THR A 96 -5.91 7.70 8.52
N GLY A 97 -5.22 8.72 9.01
CA GLY A 97 -3.89 8.57 9.55
C GLY A 97 -3.52 9.67 10.54
N THR A 98 -2.39 9.43 11.20
CA THR A 98 -1.76 10.37 12.12
C THR A 98 -0.28 10.43 11.84
N GLY A 99 0.27 11.63 11.78
CA GLY A 99 1.70 11.86 11.66
C GLY A 99 2.03 13.05 10.78
N SER A 100 3.24 13.03 10.25
CA SER A 100 3.89 14.08 9.49
C SER A 100 4.49 13.49 8.20
N CYS A 101 5.15 14.34 7.41
CA CYS A 101 5.96 13.90 6.29
C CYS A 101 7.10 12.95 6.68
N ALA A 102 7.59 13.02 7.91
CA ALA A 102 8.72 12.21 8.36
C ALA A 102 8.29 10.83 8.84
N SER A 103 7.11 10.72 9.44
CA SER A 103 6.58 9.46 9.95
C SER A 103 5.07 9.54 10.01
N SER A 104 4.39 8.49 9.57
CA SER A 104 2.94 8.43 9.67
C SER A 104 2.45 7.00 9.88
N THR A 105 1.30 6.89 10.53
CA THR A 105 0.55 5.64 10.62
C THR A 105 -0.80 5.86 9.99
N THR A 106 -1.25 4.90 9.19
CA THR A 106 -2.57 5.00 8.55
C THR A 106 -3.32 3.68 8.63
N THR A 107 -4.64 3.77 8.50
CA THR A 107 -5.53 2.62 8.35
C THR A 107 -6.61 2.94 7.33
N GLY A 108 -7.09 1.91 6.64
CA GLY A 108 -8.15 2.06 5.66
C GLY A 108 -8.67 0.74 5.13
N THR A 109 -9.63 0.86 4.22
CA THR A 109 -10.16 -0.24 3.42
C THR A 109 -9.99 0.14 1.96
N ALA A 110 -9.28 -0.69 1.20
CA ALA A 110 -9.10 -0.52 -0.23
C ALA A 110 -9.93 -1.55 -0.99
N ILE A 111 -10.40 -1.17 -2.17
CA ILE A 111 -11.08 -2.04 -3.11
C ILE A 111 -10.15 -2.25 -4.30
N VAL A 112 -9.85 -3.51 -4.58
CA VAL A 112 -9.12 -3.92 -5.77
C VAL A 112 -10.12 -4.47 -6.78
N ARG A 113 -10.07 -3.96 -8.01
CA ARG A 113 -10.82 -4.47 -9.15
C ARG A 113 -9.85 -5.09 -10.13
N TRP A 114 -9.98 -6.40 -10.33
CA TRP A 114 -9.09 -7.14 -11.21
C TRP A 114 -9.55 -7.06 -12.66
N ASN A 115 -8.61 -7.22 -13.59
CA ASN A 115 -8.88 -7.17 -15.03
C ASN A 115 -9.78 -8.30 -15.55
N ASP A 116 -10.02 -9.35 -14.75
CA ASP A 116 -10.93 -10.43 -15.06
C ASP A 116 -12.33 -10.26 -14.45
N GLY A 117 -12.61 -9.07 -13.89
CA GLY A 117 -13.92 -8.71 -13.34
C GLY A 117 -14.15 -9.14 -11.89
N THR A 118 -13.19 -9.82 -11.26
CA THR A 118 -13.27 -10.13 -9.82
C THR A 118 -12.87 -8.92 -8.96
N ALA A 119 -13.26 -8.96 -7.69
CA ALA A 119 -12.91 -7.93 -6.71
C ALA A 119 -12.30 -8.52 -5.44
N THR A 120 -11.47 -7.71 -4.78
CA THR A 120 -10.86 -8.00 -3.48
C THR A 120 -10.96 -6.78 -2.58
N VAL A 121 -11.51 -6.94 -1.39
CA VAL A 121 -11.59 -5.87 -0.38
C VAL A 121 -10.50 -6.11 0.66
N VAL A 122 -9.61 -5.13 0.84
CA VAL A 122 -8.46 -5.24 1.74
C VAL A 122 -8.61 -4.22 2.87
N GLN A 123 -8.68 -4.69 4.10
CA GLN A 123 -8.45 -3.83 5.27
C GLN A 123 -6.95 -3.79 5.54
N TYR A 124 -6.39 -2.60 5.64
CA TYR A 124 -4.94 -2.42 5.76
C TYR A 124 -4.58 -1.38 6.81
N ALA A 125 -3.33 -1.48 7.27
CA ALA A 125 -2.62 -0.49 8.04
C ALA A 125 -1.28 -0.21 7.34
N THR A 126 -0.78 1.01 7.50
CA THR A 126 0.55 1.36 7.03
C THR A 126 1.37 2.04 8.10
N THR A 127 2.68 1.84 8.05
CA THR A 127 3.68 2.63 8.78
C THR A 127 4.62 3.27 7.76
N GLY A 128 4.68 4.59 7.76
CA GLY A 128 5.56 5.38 6.90
C GLY A 128 6.75 5.91 7.70
N ALA A 129 7.94 5.86 7.10
CA ALA A 129 9.14 6.56 7.55
C ALA A 129 9.80 7.24 6.35
N ALA A 130 9.79 8.57 6.37
CA ALA A 130 10.08 9.42 5.20
C ALA A 130 9.27 8.96 3.98
N ALA A 131 9.95 8.68 2.85
CA ALA A 131 9.30 8.21 1.64
C ALA A 131 8.88 6.73 1.71
N ALA A 132 9.44 5.91 2.61
CA ALA A 132 9.16 4.48 2.64
C ALA A 132 7.88 4.19 3.44
N VAL A 133 7.07 3.26 2.93
CA VAL A 133 5.81 2.84 3.55
C VAL A 133 5.75 1.33 3.58
N HIS A 134 5.53 0.79 4.76
CA HIS A 134 5.25 -0.61 4.96
C HIS A 134 3.74 -0.77 5.12
N LEU A 135 3.13 -1.68 4.36
CA LEU A 135 1.71 -2.00 4.41
C LEU A 135 1.52 -3.42 4.93
N THR A 136 0.58 -3.58 5.85
CA THR A 136 0.07 -4.88 6.30
C THR A 136 -1.45 -4.86 6.29
N GLY A 137 -2.08 -5.98 6.01
CA GLY A 137 -3.53 -6.05 5.95
C GLY A 137 -4.07 -7.44 5.79
N ASN A 138 -5.39 -7.53 5.72
CA ASN A 138 -6.13 -8.76 5.47
C ASN A 138 -7.23 -8.49 4.45
N VAL A 139 -7.46 -9.49 3.59
CA VAL A 139 -8.62 -9.52 2.70
C VAL A 139 -9.85 -9.88 3.53
N ILE A 140 -10.86 -9.03 3.48
CA ILE A 140 -12.14 -9.21 4.20
C ILE A 140 -13.25 -9.61 3.23
N ASP A 141 -14.35 -10.16 3.76
CA ASP A 141 -15.44 -10.70 2.95
C ASP A 141 -16.12 -9.65 2.05
N SER A 142 -16.35 -8.45 2.57
CA SER A 142 -17.03 -7.38 1.85
C SER A 142 -16.87 -6.03 2.54
N VAL A 143 -17.26 -4.96 1.83
CA VAL A 143 -17.46 -3.62 2.39
C VAL A 143 -18.77 -3.03 1.88
N THR A 144 -19.49 -2.34 2.76
CA THR A 144 -20.74 -1.64 2.41
C THR A 144 -20.47 -0.14 2.31
N LEU A 145 -20.78 0.42 1.15
CA LEU A 145 -20.60 1.81 0.79
C LEU A 145 -21.93 2.56 0.96
N PRO A 146 -22.01 3.63 1.76
CA PRO A 146 -23.20 4.46 1.83
C PRO A 146 -23.39 5.25 0.52
N ALA A 147 -24.64 5.41 0.09
CA ALA A 147 -24.99 6.28 -1.03
C ALA A 147 -24.79 7.75 -0.69
N ILE A 148 -24.39 8.54 -1.70
CA ILE A 148 -24.25 9.98 -1.63
C ILE A 148 -25.53 10.60 -2.19
N ASN A 149 -26.34 11.20 -1.33
CA ASN A 149 -27.61 11.86 -1.71
C ASN A 149 -28.51 10.98 -2.60
N PRO A 150 -28.92 9.78 -2.15
CA PRO A 150 -29.66 8.85 -2.99
C PRO A 150 -31.00 9.45 -3.45
N GLY A 151 -31.35 9.20 -4.72
CA GLY A 151 -32.66 9.54 -5.25
C GLY A 151 -33.80 8.81 -4.51
N VAL A 152 -35.02 9.35 -4.59
CA VAL A 152 -36.20 8.66 -4.02
C VAL A 152 -36.40 7.32 -4.72
N GLY A 153 -36.38 6.23 -3.96
CA GLY A 153 -36.52 4.86 -4.48
C GLY A 153 -35.21 4.21 -4.96
N GLN A 154 -34.08 4.90 -4.83
CA GLN A 154 -32.75 4.40 -5.20
C GLN A 154 -32.08 3.68 -4.01
N PRO A 155 -31.10 2.79 -4.28
CA PRO A 155 -30.35 2.12 -3.22
C PRO A 155 -29.64 3.14 -2.32
N THR A 156 -29.74 2.93 -1.01
CA THR A 156 -29.07 3.77 0.00
C THR A 156 -27.66 3.27 0.34
N SER A 157 -27.29 2.10 -0.17
CA SER A 157 -25.95 1.53 -0.05
C SER A 157 -25.64 0.55 -1.18
N MET A 158 -24.35 0.32 -1.38
CA MET A 158 -23.80 -0.67 -2.29
C MET A 158 -22.83 -1.57 -1.53
N THR A 159 -22.94 -2.88 -1.66
CA THR A 159 -21.97 -3.81 -1.08
C THR A 159 -21.02 -4.32 -2.15
N ILE A 160 -19.72 -4.17 -1.92
CA ILE A 160 -18.67 -4.78 -2.72
C ILE A 160 -18.20 -6.03 -1.98
N THR A 161 -18.43 -7.18 -2.60
CA THR A 161 -18.05 -8.48 -2.06
C THR A 161 -16.71 -8.90 -2.64
N THR A 162 -15.84 -9.42 -1.78
CA THR A 162 -14.61 -10.09 -2.20
C THR A 162 -14.97 -11.39 -2.91
N THR A 163 -14.66 -11.45 -4.19
CA THR A 163 -14.84 -12.67 -5.01
C THR A 163 -13.52 -13.42 -5.20
N ARG A 164 -12.38 -12.84 -4.78
CA ARG A 164 -11.07 -13.48 -4.86
C ARG A 164 -10.17 -13.14 -3.68
N TYR A 165 -9.34 -14.11 -3.28
CA TYR A 165 -8.34 -14.01 -2.22
C TYR A 165 -8.89 -13.81 -0.81
N ASN A 166 -10.17 -14.17 -0.60
CA ASN A 166 -10.80 -14.00 0.69
C ASN A 166 -10.05 -14.72 1.82
N GLY A 167 -9.86 -14.05 2.95
CA GLY A 167 -9.12 -14.55 4.10
C GLY A 167 -7.59 -14.58 3.94
N GLN A 168 -7.04 -14.13 2.82
CA GLN A 168 -5.60 -13.97 2.66
C GLN A 168 -5.10 -12.70 3.34
N SER A 169 -3.79 -12.63 3.61
CA SER A 169 -3.16 -11.40 4.08
C SER A 169 -2.60 -10.59 2.92
N ALA A 170 -2.46 -9.30 3.17
CA ALA A 170 -1.88 -8.32 2.26
C ALA A 170 -0.59 -7.75 2.86
N LEU A 171 0.44 -7.67 2.04
CA LEU A 171 1.72 -7.04 2.39
C LEU A 171 2.15 -6.11 1.27
N GLY A 172 2.81 -5.02 1.62
CA GLY A 172 3.34 -4.09 0.62
C GLY A 172 4.52 -3.29 1.12
N VAL A 173 5.41 -2.97 0.18
CA VAL A 173 6.49 -2.00 0.38
C VAL A 173 6.34 -0.95 -0.69
N LEU A 174 5.98 0.26 -0.26
CA LEU A 174 5.64 1.38 -1.12
C LEU A 174 6.58 2.56 -0.86
N ALA A 175 6.66 3.44 -1.85
CA ALA A 175 7.35 4.71 -1.80
C ALA A 175 6.36 5.84 -2.08
N PHE A 176 6.30 6.82 -1.18
CA PHE A 176 5.64 8.10 -1.40
C PHE A 176 6.58 9.07 -2.09
N GLN A 177 6.09 9.68 -3.16
CA GLN A 177 6.83 10.60 -4.02
C GLN A 177 6.06 11.92 -4.09
N PRO A 178 6.26 12.85 -3.14
CA PRO A 178 5.64 14.18 -3.24
C PRO A 178 6.17 14.90 -4.49
N PRO A 179 5.31 15.64 -5.23
CA PRO A 179 5.72 16.39 -6.41
C PRO A 179 6.79 17.45 -6.10
N ASP A 180 6.76 17.99 -4.89
CA ASP A 180 7.72 18.95 -4.37
C ASP A 180 8.32 18.43 -3.05
N PRO A 181 9.63 18.11 -3.00
CA PRO A 181 10.28 17.61 -1.79
C PRO A 181 10.33 18.65 -0.66
N THR A 182 10.08 19.93 -0.95
CA THR A 182 10.07 21.00 0.06
C THR A 182 8.68 21.27 0.65
N ALA A 183 7.61 20.70 0.07
CA ALA A 183 6.22 20.97 0.46
C ALA A 183 5.92 20.67 1.93
N CYS A 184 6.65 19.72 2.53
CA CYS A 184 6.56 19.40 3.96
C CYS A 184 6.92 20.57 4.89
N ASN A 185 7.76 21.48 4.43
CA ASN A 185 8.18 22.68 5.16
C ASN A 185 7.28 23.90 4.87
N ALA A 186 6.31 23.77 3.98
CA ALA A 186 5.47 24.87 3.49
C ALA A 186 3.99 24.60 3.81
N ALA A 187 3.12 24.69 2.80
CA ALA A 187 1.67 24.49 2.95
C ALA A 187 1.25 23.03 3.22
N GLY A 188 2.20 22.08 3.16
CA GLY A 188 1.98 20.66 3.34
C GLY A 188 1.78 19.90 2.02
N VAL A 189 2.11 18.61 2.04
CA VAL A 189 1.92 17.68 0.92
C VAL A 189 0.44 17.30 0.85
N THR A 190 -0.28 17.83 -0.13
CA THR A 190 -1.68 17.49 -0.40
C THR A 190 -1.83 16.37 -1.42
N THR A 191 -0.80 16.08 -2.20
CA THR A 191 -0.76 14.97 -3.16
C THR A 191 0.62 14.32 -3.20
N ALA A 192 0.67 13.01 -3.41
CA ALA A 192 1.91 12.28 -3.60
C ALA A 192 1.71 11.08 -4.52
N GLY A 193 2.69 10.81 -5.39
CA GLY A 193 2.76 9.56 -6.12
C GLY A 193 2.98 8.39 -5.15
N ILE A 194 2.41 7.24 -5.48
CA ILE A 194 2.65 5.97 -4.81
C ILE A 194 3.28 5.04 -5.83
N SER A 195 4.41 4.42 -5.49
CA SER A 195 4.98 3.33 -6.28
C SER A 195 5.49 2.21 -5.37
N GLY A 196 5.41 0.96 -5.82
CA GLY A 196 5.99 -0.15 -5.07
C GLY A 196 5.34 -1.48 -5.38
N VAL A 197 5.63 -2.48 -4.56
CA VAL A 197 5.13 -3.84 -4.76
C VAL A 197 4.15 -4.18 -3.65
N ILE A 198 3.01 -4.75 -4.04
CA ILE A 198 2.04 -5.34 -3.13
C ILE A 198 1.86 -6.83 -3.43
N GLY A 199 1.59 -7.63 -2.41
CA GLY A 199 1.34 -9.06 -2.53
C GLY A 199 0.17 -9.49 -1.67
N LEU A 200 -0.55 -10.51 -2.14
CA LEU A 200 -1.59 -11.20 -1.40
C LEU A 200 -1.15 -12.66 -1.21
N GLY A 201 -1.33 -13.21 -0.02
CA GLY A 201 -0.90 -14.58 0.26
C GLY A 201 -1.49 -15.16 1.54
N SER A 202 -1.46 -16.49 1.64
CA SER A 202 -1.72 -17.18 2.91
C SER A 202 -0.53 -16.97 3.85
N GLN A 203 -0.79 -16.46 5.05
CA GLN A 203 0.20 -16.43 6.14
C GLN A 203 0.42 -17.83 6.72
#